data_AF-A0A1V9YWF0-F1
#
_entry.id   AF-A0A1V9YWF0-F1
#
_cell.length_a   1.000
_cell.length_b   1.000
_cell.length_c   1.000
_cell.angle_alpha   90.00
_cell.angle_beta   90.00
_cell.angle_gamma   90.00
#
_symmetry.space_group_name_H-M   'P 1'
#
loop_
_entity.id
_entity.type
_entity.pdbx_description
1 polymer ?
#
loop_
_entity_poly.entity_id
_entity_poly.type
_entity_poly.pdbx_seq_one_letter_code
_entity_poly.pdbx_strand_id
1 'polypeptide(L)'
;MSQNQSKAVAMVKLKFASKLFVSTNLRAMAWVGDAECVKNIVVAPSTNYMKVYSFGCKVYLLFSMGKSIGDETHAPSMTNDLFWLHWNATATQTFVIDMFNAQLSTTSMQEVVISSLEHATLKDYSLKMTTTDVDIGYGRMIQYSGNLTQLSNAIEGIRSTPANRVLWMMTQYCWVDFDFRWEIAHTAARQVRCQQKRYRSRYFEMLFTVKLWGYMVVLAMC
;
A
#
# COMPACT_ATOMS: atom_id res chain seq x y z
N MET A 1 24.05 -16.45 -69.94
CA MET A 1 22.67 -16.84 -70.29
C MET A 1 21.80 -16.57 -69.07
N SER A 2 21.24 -15.35 -68.98
CA SER A 2 19.83 -15.03 -69.30
C SER A 2 18.88 -15.59 -68.24
N GLN A 3 18.56 -14.83 -67.18
CA GLN A 3 17.50 -13.81 -67.09
C GLN A 3 16.17 -14.39 -66.57
N ASN A 4 15.56 -13.62 -65.66
CA ASN A 4 14.13 -13.49 -65.33
C ASN A 4 13.53 -14.43 -64.25
N GLN A 5 12.72 -13.99 -63.26
CA GLN A 5 12.17 -12.67 -62.86
C GLN A 5 11.73 -12.72 -61.37
N SER A 6 12.19 -11.73 -60.60
CA SER A 6 11.48 -10.90 -59.61
C SER A 6 10.20 -11.36 -58.88
N LYS A 7 10.17 -11.15 -57.54
CA LYS A 7 9.26 -10.26 -56.76
C LYS A 7 9.42 -10.58 -55.25
N ALA A 8 10.20 -9.83 -54.48
CA ALA A 8 9.91 -8.53 -53.84
C ALA A 8 8.79 -8.51 -52.78
N VAL A 9 9.20 -8.42 -51.51
CA VAL A 9 8.76 -7.45 -50.46
C VAL A 9 7.28 -7.54 -50.01
N ALA A 10 6.94 -7.74 -48.73
CA ALA A 10 7.11 -6.74 -47.68
C ALA A 10 6.97 -7.32 -46.26
N MET A 11 7.80 -6.81 -45.36
CA MET A 11 7.59 -6.84 -43.92
C MET A 11 6.28 -6.12 -43.56
N VAL A 12 5.47 -6.71 -42.69
CA VAL A 12 4.51 -5.94 -41.87
C VAL A 12 4.83 -6.20 -40.41
N LYS A 13 5.39 -5.16 -39.78
CA LYS A 13 5.67 -5.04 -38.35
C LYS A 13 4.38 -5.22 -37.56
N LEU A 14 4.29 -6.26 -36.73
CA LEU A 14 3.35 -6.30 -35.61
C LEU A 14 3.88 -5.37 -34.51
N LYS A 15 3.40 -4.12 -34.50
CA LYS A 15 3.49 -3.25 -33.32
C LYS A 15 2.58 -3.84 -32.24
N PHE A 16 3.18 -4.43 -31.22
CA PHE A 16 2.54 -4.60 -29.91
C PHE A 16 2.17 -3.21 -29.39
N ALA A 17 0.87 -2.91 -29.34
CA ALA A 17 0.35 -1.76 -28.63
C ALA A 17 -0.69 -2.27 -27.63
N SER A 18 -0.20 -2.56 -26.44
CA SER A 18 -0.94 -2.60 -25.20
C SER A 18 -1.87 -1.37 -25.09
N LYS A 19 -3.18 -1.60 -25.02
CA LYS A 19 -4.08 -0.76 -24.22
C LYS A 19 -5.11 -1.66 -23.56
N LEU A 20 -4.85 -1.93 -22.27
CA LEU A 20 -5.92 -2.06 -21.28
C LEU A 20 -6.89 -0.89 -21.49
N PHE A 21 -8.17 -1.18 -21.69
CA PHE A 21 -9.23 -0.24 -21.36
C PHE A 21 -10.39 -1.01 -20.73
N VAL A 22 -10.50 -0.86 -19.42
CA VAL A 22 -11.66 -1.21 -18.63
C VAL A 22 -12.81 -0.34 -19.13
N SER A 23 -13.90 -0.95 -19.61
CA SER A 23 -15.18 -0.27 -19.74
C SER A 23 -16.29 -1.30 -19.65
N THR A 24 -16.94 -1.30 -18.49
CA THR A 24 -18.29 -1.76 -18.25
C THR A 24 -19.23 -1.34 -19.39
N ASN A 25 -19.96 -2.29 -19.97
CA ASN A 25 -21.40 -2.20 -20.28
C ASN A 25 -21.82 -3.37 -21.18
N LEU A 26 -22.79 -4.16 -20.69
CA LEU A 26 -23.59 -5.08 -21.49
C LEU A 26 -24.32 -4.29 -22.59
N ARG A 27 -24.10 -4.64 -23.86
CA ARG A 27 -25.13 -4.74 -24.92
C ARG A 27 -24.51 -5.18 -26.25
N ALA A 28 -25.15 -6.18 -26.84
CA ALA A 28 -25.14 -6.53 -28.27
C ALA A 28 -23.80 -6.97 -28.89
N MET A 29 -23.48 -8.25 -28.77
CA MET A 29 -22.77 -8.95 -29.84
C MET A 29 -23.76 -9.19 -30.99
N ALA A 30 -23.93 -8.18 -31.85
CA ALA A 30 -24.56 -8.36 -33.15
C ALA A 30 -23.50 -8.89 -34.12
N TRP A 31 -23.66 -10.13 -34.55
CA TRP A 31 -22.91 -10.69 -35.68
C TRP A 31 -23.37 -9.96 -36.95
N VAL A 32 -22.59 -8.97 -37.39
CA VAL A 32 -22.71 -8.40 -38.74
C VAL A 32 -22.02 -9.38 -39.68
N GLY A 33 -22.83 -10.19 -40.37
CA GLY A 33 -22.38 -11.01 -41.48
C GLY A 33 -22.36 -10.19 -42.75
N ASP A 34 -21.17 -9.74 -43.17
CA ASP A 34 -20.94 -9.26 -44.53
C ASP A 34 -20.22 -10.35 -45.33
N ALA A 35 -20.96 -10.93 -46.26
CA ALA A 35 -20.46 -11.77 -47.32
C ALA A 35 -20.01 -10.88 -48.48
N GLU A 36 -18.71 -10.65 -48.64
CA GLU A 36 -18.02 -10.65 -49.94
C GLU A 36 -16.51 -10.35 -49.83
N CYS A 37 -15.73 -11.13 -50.58
CA CYS A 37 -14.37 -10.83 -51.05
C CYS A 37 -13.17 -10.99 -50.10
N VAL A 38 -12.76 -12.25 -49.88
CA VAL A 38 -11.33 -12.62 -49.91
C VAL A 38 -11.17 -13.95 -50.67
N LYS A 39 -11.13 -13.88 -52.00
CA LYS A 39 -10.54 -14.93 -52.86
C LYS A 39 -9.00 -14.86 -52.81
N ASN A 40 -8.44 -14.90 -51.60
CA ASN A 40 -7.04 -15.26 -51.42
C ASN A 40 -7.06 -16.59 -50.72
N ILE A 41 -6.51 -17.61 -51.38
CA ILE A 41 -6.26 -18.93 -50.83
C ILE A 41 -5.62 -18.72 -49.46
N VAL A 42 -6.40 -18.91 -48.39
CA VAL A 42 -5.83 -19.19 -47.08
C VAL A 42 -5.07 -20.47 -47.34
N VAL A 43 -3.75 -20.36 -47.51
CA VAL A 43 -2.85 -21.51 -47.48
C VAL A 43 -3.27 -22.25 -46.23
N ALA A 44 -3.89 -23.43 -46.39
CA ALA A 44 -4.33 -24.22 -45.26
C ALA A 44 -3.11 -24.32 -44.34
N PRO A 45 -3.15 -23.73 -43.14
CA PRO A 45 -1.97 -23.71 -42.29
C PRO A 45 -1.58 -25.17 -42.10
N SER A 46 -0.28 -25.47 -42.19
CA SER A 46 0.20 -26.85 -42.13
C SER A 46 -0.49 -27.57 -40.97
N THR A 47 -0.86 -28.83 -41.18
CA THR A 47 -1.71 -29.61 -40.26
C THR A 47 -1.20 -29.55 -38.82
N ASN A 48 0.10 -29.32 -38.64
CA ASN A 48 0.78 -29.18 -37.36
C ASN A 48 0.42 -27.89 -36.61
N TYR A 49 0.26 -26.73 -37.28
CA TYR A 49 -0.18 -25.49 -36.60
C TYR A 49 -1.62 -25.63 -36.10
N MET A 50 -2.52 -26.19 -36.90
CA MET A 50 -3.90 -26.45 -36.46
C MET A 50 -3.98 -27.44 -35.30
N LYS A 51 -3.11 -28.48 -35.27
CA LYS A 51 -3.01 -29.42 -34.14
C LYS A 51 -2.53 -28.72 -32.86
N VAL A 52 -1.55 -27.82 -32.97
CA VAL A 52 -1.02 -27.05 -31.84
C VAL A 52 -2.09 -26.11 -31.26
N TYR A 53 -2.82 -25.37 -32.11
CA TYR A 53 -3.93 -24.52 -31.65
C TYR A 53 -5.07 -25.34 -31.03
N SER A 54 -5.44 -26.49 -31.61
CA SER A 54 -6.46 -27.38 -31.06
C SER A 54 -6.07 -27.93 -29.69
N PHE A 55 -4.81 -28.35 -29.52
CA PHE A 55 -4.28 -28.79 -28.24
C PHE A 55 -4.26 -27.65 -27.21
N GLY A 56 -3.82 -26.45 -27.60
CA GLY A 56 -3.85 -25.25 -26.76
C GLY A 56 -5.26 -24.90 -26.27
N CYS A 57 -6.28 -24.96 -27.13
CA CYS A 57 -7.67 -24.73 -26.74
C CYS A 57 -8.19 -25.78 -25.75
N LYS A 58 -7.84 -27.06 -25.94
CA LYS A 58 -8.23 -28.13 -25.00
C LYS A 58 -7.58 -27.95 -23.64
N VAL A 59 -6.29 -27.61 -23.61
CA VAL A 59 -5.56 -27.31 -22.36
C VAL A 59 -6.16 -26.08 -21.67
N TYR A 60 -6.46 -25.02 -22.41
CA TYR A 60 -7.10 -23.82 -21.86
C TYR A 60 -8.47 -24.14 -21.25
N LEU A 61 -9.32 -24.90 -21.94
CA LEU A 61 -10.65 -25.30 -21.45
C LEU A 61 -10.56 -26.18 -20.19
N LEU A 62 -9.65 -27.16 -20.18
CA LEU A 62 -9.45 -28.01 -19.00
C LEU A 62 -8.92 -27.20 -17.81
N PHE A 63 -8.01 -26.25 -18.06
CA PHE A 63 -7.51 -25.35 -17.03
C PHE A 63 -8.60 -24.41 -16.51
N SER A 64 -9.44 -23.84 -17.38
CA SER A 64 -10.54 -22.97 -16.95
C SER A 64 -11.60 -23.73 -16.15
N MET A 65 -11.95 -24.95 -16.55
CA MET A 65 -12.89 -25.79 -15.80
C MET A 65 -12.31 -26.23 -14.45
N GLY A 66 -11.03 -26.59 -14.40
CA GLY A 66 -10.34 -26.92 -13.15
C GLY A 66 -10.27 -25.75 -12.18
N LYS A 67 -10.06 -24.52 -12.70
CA LYS A 67 -10.13 -23.28 -11.90
C LYS A 67 -11.52 -23.07 -11.30
N SER A 68 -12.59 -23.18 -12.10
CA SER A 68 -13.96 -22.99 -11.62
C SER A 68 -14.33 -23.95 -10.48
N ILE A 69 -13.93 -25.21 -10.56
CA ILE A 69 -14.18 -26.20 -9.50
C ILE A 69 -13.35 -25.87 -8.24
N GLY A 70 -12.11 -25.40 -8.41
CA GLY A 70 -11.25 -25.01 -7.29
C GLY A 70 -11.69 -23.72 -6.60
N ASP A 71 -12.37 -22.81 -7.30
CA ASP A 71 -12.85 -21.56 -6.71
C ASP A 71 -14.02 -21.81 -5.73
N GLU A 72 -14.87 -22.80 -5.98
CA GLU A 72 -15.99 -23.15 -5.09
C GLU A 72 -15.52 -23.63 -3.71
N THR A 73 -14.40 -24.35 -3.62
CA THR A 73 -13.86 -24.79 -2.32
C THR A 73 -13.30 -23.64 -1.49
N HIS A 74 -12.90 -22.53 -2.12
CA HIS A 74 -12.35 -21.35 -1.46
C HIS A 74 -13.37 -20.22 -1.28
N ALA A 75 -14.56 -20.34 -1.90
CA ALA A 75 -15.65 -19.39 -1.84
C ALA A 75 -15.95 -18.83 -0.44
N PRO A 76 -16.02 -19.63 0.65
CA PRO A 76 -16.35 -19.07 1.96
C PRO A 76 -15.22 -18.22 2.57
N SER A 77 -13.97 -18.46 2.18
CA SER A 77 -12.81 -17.65 2.59
C SER A 77 -12.70 -16.37 1.78
N MET A 78 -13.14 -16.40 0.52
CA MET A 78 -13.16 -15.24 -0.40
C MET A 78 -14.35 -14.29 -0.18
N THR A 79 -15.15 -14.51 0.87
CA THR A 79 -16.24 -13.59 1.26
C THR A 79 -15.73 -12.25 1.78
N ASN A 80 -14.44 -12.16 2.13
CA ASN A 80 -13.75 -10.97 2.61
C ASN A 80 -12.37 -10.84 1.95
N ASP A 81 -11.85 -9.62 1.93
CA ASP A 81 -10.52 -9.31 1.37
C ASP A 81 -9.36 -9.88 2.20
N LEU A 82 -9.64 -10.44 3.38
CA LEU A 82 -8.66 -11.05 4.28
C LEU A 82 -8.44 -12.53 3.98
N PHE A 83 -9.22 -13.12 3.06
CA PHE A 83 -9.22 -14.55 2.74
C PHE A 83 -9.39 -15.46 3.97
N TRP A 84 -10.06 -14.94 5.01
CA TRP A 84 -10.24 -15.66 6.28
C TRP A 84 -11.67 -16.19 6.38
N LEU A 85 -11.80 -17.50 6.51
CA LEU A 85 -13.10 -18.15 6.70
C LEU A 85 -13.90 -17.55 7.88
N HIS A 86 -15.18 -17.25 7.64
CA HIS A 86 -16.14 -16.76 8.65
C HIS A 86 -15.70 -15.49 9.40
N TRP A 87 -15.05 -14.55 8.71
CA TRP A 87 -14.67 -13.26 9.30
C TRP A 87 -15.89 -12.44 9.74
N ASN A 88 -15.88 -12.02 11.00
CA ASN A 88 -16.85 -11.08 11.55
C ASN A 88 -16.13 -9.85 12.11
N ALA A 89 -16.45 -8.67 11.57
CA ALA A 89 -15.88 -7.39 11.99
C ALA A 89 -16.14 -7.07 13.47
N THR A 90 -17.14 -7.71 14.06
CA THR A 90 -17.55 -7.42 15.43
C THR A 90 -16.92 -8.35 16.47
N ALA A 91 -16.39 -9.49 16.07
CA ALA A 91 -15.92 -10.55 16.96
C ALA A 91 -14.51 -11.03 16.60
N THR A 92 -14.33 -11.48 15.37
CA THR A 92 -13.03 -11.98 14.88
C THR A 92 -12.02 -10.85 14.76
N GLN A 93 -12.46 -9.69 14.26
CA GLN A 93 -11.61 -8.51 14.12
C GLN A 93 -11.13 -7.98 15.47
N THR A 94 -12.03 -7.88 16.45
CA THR A 94 -11.71 -7.37 17.79
C THR A 94 -10.79 -8.32 18.54
N PHE A 95 -11.01 -9.64 18.42
CA PHE A 95 -10.08 -10.65 18.94
C PHE A 95 -8.67 -10.47 18.39
N VAL A 96 -8.52 -10.35 17.06
CA VAL A 96 -7.21 -10.16 16.43
C VAL A 96 -6.55 -8.87 16.91
N ILE A 97 -7.30 -7.78 17.01
CA ILE A 97 -6.77 -6.50 17.52
C ILE A 97 -6.28 -6.64 18.96
N ASP A 98 -7.06 -7.26 19.84
CA ASP A 98 -6.72 -7.42 21.25
C ASP A 98 -5.51 -8.33 21.43
N MET A 99 -5.44 -9.40 20.63
CA MET A 99 -4.29 -10.30 20.55
C MET A 99 -3.01 -9.53 20.20
N PHE A 100 -3.04 -8.68 19.17
CA PHE A 100 -1.91 -7.85 18.79
C PHE A 100 -1.57 -6.83 19.88
N ASN A 101 -2.57 -6.13 20.43
CA ASN A 101 -2.37 -5.14 21.48
C ASN A 101 -1.73 -5.73 22.73
N ALA A 102 -2.06 -6.98 23.08
CA ALA A 102 -1.45 -7.71 24.19
C ALA A 102 0.04 -8.02 23.94
N GLN A 103 0.42 -8.26 22.68
CA GLN A 103 1.81 -8.58 22.31
C GLN A 103 2.70 -7.34 22.14
N LEU A 104 2.11 -6.18 21.86
CA LEU A 104 2.85 -4.94 21.64
C LEU A 104 3.78 -4.56 22.80
N SER A 105 3.36 -4.80 24.05
CA SER A 105 4.13 -4.44 25.25
C SER A 105 5.07 -5.53 25.76
N THR A 106 4.86 -6.79 25.35
CA THR A 106 5.57 -7.96 25.88
C THR A 106 6.64 -8.51 24.95
N THR A 107 6.47 -8.31 23.64
CA THR A 107 7.20 -9.07 22.62
C THR A 107 7.87 -8.13 21.63
N SER A 108 9.18 -8.32 21.39
CA SER A 108 9.92 -7.68 20.30
C SER A 108 10.00 -8.55 19.03
N MET A 109 9.32 -9.70 19.04
CA MET A 109 9.38 -10.69 17.95
C MET A 109 8.68 -10.19 16.69
N GLN A 110 9.28 -10.47 15.55
CA GLN A 110 8.75 -10.16 14.22
C GLN A 110 7.64 -11.12 13.77
N GLU A 111 7.53 -12.29 14.39
CA GLU A 111 6.56 -13.32 14.02
C GLU A 111 5.67 -13.67 15.21
N VAL A 112 4.36 -13.48 15.03
CA VAL A 112 3.33 -13.81 16.01
C VAL A 112 2.45 -14.90 15.43
N VAL A 113 2.44 -16.07 16.09
CA VAL A 113 1.63 -17.21 15.65
C VAL A 113 0.24 -17.11 16.29
N ILE A 114 -0.76 -16.72 15.50
CA ILE A 114 -2.15 -16.50 15.94
C ILE A 114 -2.75 -17.77 16.58
N SER A 115 -2.35 -18.96 16.14
CA SER A 115 -2.85 -20.24 16.65
C SER A 115 -2.21 -20.70 17.96
N SER A 116 -1.25 -19.96 18.53
CA SER A 116 -0.64 -20.32 19.81
C SER A 116 -1.63 -20.13 20.96
N LEU A 117 -1.67 -21.10 21.88
CA LEU A 117 -2.50 -21.04 23.09
C LEU A 117 -2.10 -19.88 24.02
N GLU A 118 -0.90 -19.34 23.87
CA GLU A 118 -0.40 -18.19 24.63
C GLU A 118 -1.22 -16.91 24.40
N HIS A 119 -1.97 -16.86 23.30
CA HIS A 119 -2.85 -15.75 22.96
C HIS A 119 -4.31 -15.96 23.42
N ALA A 120 -4.59 -17.02 24.18
CA ALA A 120 -5.93 -17.26 24.71
C ALA A 120 -6.31 -16.17 25.71
N THR A 121 -7.42 -15.48 25.45
CA THR A 121 -7.94 -14.43 26.33
C THR A 121 -9.23 -14.89 27.01
N LEU A 122 -9.48 -14.44 28.23
CA LEU A 122 -10.73 -14.73 28.97
C LEU A 122 -11.95 -13.95 28.46
N LYS A 123 -11.76 -13.05 27.50
CA LYS A 123 -12.81 -12.21 26.94
C LYS A 123 -13.69 -13.01 25.98
N ASP A 124 -15.00 -12.84 26.10
CA ASP A 124 -15.98 -13.51 25.25
C ASP A 124 -16.19 -12.72 23.94
N TYR A 125 -15.77 -13.32 22.82
CA TYR A 125 -15.96 -12.77 21.49
C TYR A 125 -17.19 -13.30 20.76
N SER A 126 -18.02 -14.12 21.42
CA SER A 126 -19.27 -14.61 20.81
C SER A 126 -20.39 -13.56 20.80
N LEU A 127 -20.18 -12.42 21.46
CA LEU A 127 -21.16 -11.35 21.60
C LEU A 127 -21.41 -10.59 20.28
N LYS A 128 -22.62 -10.08 20.13
CA LYS A 128 -23.03 -9.26 18.97
C LYS A 128 -22.24 -7.96 18.81
N MET A 129 -21.59 -7.48 19.88
CA MET A 129 -20.74 -6.30 19.89
C MET A 129 -19.63 -6.50 20.92
N THR A 130 -18.38 -6.36 20.49
CA THR A 130 -17.22 -6.37 21.38
C THR A 130 -16.37 -5.13 21.14
N THR A 131 -15.66 -4.70 22.18
CA THR A 131 -14.75 -3.54 22.13
C THR A 131 -13.32 -4.04 22.08
N THR A 132 -12.39 -3.21 21.66
CA THR A 132 -10.95 -3.53 21.69
C THR A 132 -10.30 -2.99 22.96
N ASP A 133 -9.41 -3.77 23.56
CA ASP A 133 -8.61 -3.38 24.71
C ASP A 133 -7.23 -2.90 24.25
N VAL A 134 -6.82 -1.73 24.76
CA VAL A 134 -5.53 -1.11 24.45
C VAL A 134 -4.85 -0.74 25.76
N ASP A 135 -3.58 -1.11 25.89
CA ASP A 135 -2.78 -0.66 27.03
C ASP A 135 -2.45 0.85 26.89
N ILE A 136 -3.02 1.65 27.79
CA ILE A 136 -2.81 3.10 27.86
C ILE A 136 -1.33 3.42 28.16
N GLY A 137 -0.61 2.50 28.84
CA GLY A 137 0.80 2.64 29.16
C GLY A 137 1.74 2.42 27.97
N TYR A 138 1.28 1.74 26.91
CA TYR A 138 2.14 1.31 25.82
C TYR A 138 2.80 2.47 25.06
N GLY A 139 2.04 3.53 24.74
CA GLY A 139 2.61 4.71 24.07
C GLY A 139 3.71 5.38 24.90
N ARG A 140 3.54 5.41 26.23
CA ARG A 140 4.54 5.91 27.15
C ARG A 140 5.75 4.96 27.21
N MET A 141 5.52 3.65 27.27
CA MET A 141 6.56 2.65 27.24
C MET A 141 7.44 2.83 26.00
N ILE A 142 6.87 2.95 24.80
CA ILE A 142 7.63 3.16 23.56
C ILE A 142 8.44 4.47 23.63
N GLN A 143 7.84 5.56 24.12
CA GLN A 143 8.54 6.85 24.22
C GLN A 143 9.74 6.81 25.17
N TYR A 144 9.66 6.03 26.25
CA TYR A 144 10.76 5.86 27.21
C TYR A 144 11.64 4.63 26.92
N SER A 145 11.20 3.74 26.03
CA SER A 145 12.01 2.63 25.56
C SER A 145 13.25 3.21 24.87
N GLY A 146 14.42 2.67 25.19
CA GLY A 146 15.71 3.22 24.79
C GLY A 146 15.85 3.49 23.28
N ASN A 147 15.03 2.85 22.45
CA ASN A 147 15.05 3.00 21.00
C ASN A 147 14.63 4.40 20.55
N LEU A 148 13.57 5.02 21.10
CA LEU A 148 13.16 6.37 20.64
C LEU A 148 13.86 7.52 21.36
N THR A 149 14.58 7.23 22.45
CA THR A 149 15.31 8.25 23.21
C THR A 149 16.74 8.46 22.70
N GLN A 150 17.24 7.58 21.83
CA GLN A 150 18.53 7.73 21.18
C GLN A 150 18.53 8.91 20.20
N LEU A 151 19.59 9.73 20.28
CA LEU A 151 19.76 10.90 19.43
C LEU A 151 19.81 10.53 17.93
N SER A 152 20.43 9.39 17.59
CA SER A 152 20.49 8.89 16.21
C SER A 152 19.10 8.69 15.62
N ASN A 153 18.22 8.02 16.37
CA ASN A 153 16.86 7.67 15.93
C ASN A 153 15.97 8.93 15.87
N ALA A 154 16.19 9.89 16.76
CA ALA A 154 15.53 11.20 16.68
C ALA A 154 15.97 12.00 15.43
N ILE A 155 17.27 12.02 15.13
CA ILE A 155 17.80 12.68 13.92
C ILE A 155 17.26 12.01 12.66
N GLU A 156 17.28 10.69 12.60
CA GLU A 156 16.75 9.92 11.48
C GLU A 156 15.24 10.15 11.30
N GLY A 157 14.45 10.11 12.38
CA GLY A 157 13.01 10.37 12.33
C GLY A 157 12.68 11.77 11.82
N ILE A 158 13.41 12.79 12.28
CA ILE A 158 13.24 14.16 11.76
C ILE A 158 13.66 14.22 10.29
N ARG A 159 14.75 13.57 9.89
CA ARG A 159 15.26 13.55 8.50
C ARG A 159 14.41 12.70 7.55
N SER A 160 13.66 11.72 8.01
CA SER A 160 12.73 10.94 7.18
C SER A 160 11.35 11.56 7.10
N THR A 161 11.00 12.46 8.02
CA THR A 161 9.69 13.13 8.01
C THR A 161 9.55 14.06 6.80
N PRO A 162 8.50 13.93 5.96
CA PRO A 162 8.31 14.81 4.81
C PRO A 162 7.99 16.25 5.27
N ALA A 163 8.43 17.25 4.50
CA ALA A 163 8.33 18.66 4.89
C ALA A 163 6.88 19.11 5.17
N ASN A 164 5.91 18.56 4.44
CA ASN A 164 4.49 18.85 4.67
C ASN A 164 4.00 18.40 6.04
N ARG A 165 4.59 17.36 6.65
CA ARG A 165 4.24 16.84 7.98
C ARG A 165 4.99 17.54 9.11
N VAL A 166 6.08 18.25 8.81
CA VAL A 166 6.86 19.00 9.81
C VAL A 166 6.02 20.10 10.45
N LEU A 167 5.16 20.77 9.67
CA LEU A 167 4.25 21.81 10.18
C LEU A 167 3.16 21.25 11.11
N TRP A 168 2.86 19.96 11.02
CA TRP A 168 1.90 19.27 11.88
C TRP A 168 2.55 18.66 13.13
N MET A 169 3.86 18.84 13.32
CA MET A 169 4.49 18.46 14.57
C MET A 169 3.95 19.38 15.67
N MET A 170 3.13 18.81 16.56
CA MET A 170 2.53 19.51 17.69
C MET A 170 3.57 19.79 18.78
N THR A 171 4.65 20.49 18.42
CA THR A 171 5.65 20.94 19.37
C THR A 171 5.42 22.42 19.64
N GLN A 172 5.32 22.74 20.92
CA GLN A 172 5.15 24.12 21.33
C GLN A 172 6.55 24.78 21.35
N TYR A 173 6.85 25.56 20.31
CA TYR A 173 8.09 26.32 20.18
C TYR A 173 8.12 27.50 21.16
N CYS A 174 9.32 27.92 21.53
CA CYS A 174 9.52 29.08 22.39
C CYS A 174 10.07 30.27 21.60
N TRP A 175 10.96 30.00 20.64
CA TRP A 175 11.70 31.00 19.89
C TRP A 175 11.71 30.66 18.41
N VAL A 176 11.72 31.68 17.56
CA VAL A 176 11.94 31.48 16.12
C VAL A 176 13.40 31.08 15.90
N ASP A 177 14.34 31.83 16.47
CA ASP A 177 15.77 31.77 16.19
C ASP A 177 16.61 31.36 17.41
N PHE A 178 17.84 30.92 17.15
CA PHE A 178 18.80 30.60 18.21
C PHE A 178 19.34 31.83 18.96
N ASP A 179 19.16 33.04 18.43
CA ASP A 179 19.58 34.30 19.09
C ASP A 179 18.50 34.85 20.04
N PHE A 180 17.36 34.16 20.18
CA PHE A 180 16.30 34.52 21.11
C PHE A 180 15.78 35.95 20.88
N ARG A 181 15.58 36.32 19.61
CA ARG A 181 15.06 37.64 19.24
C ARG A 181 13.55 37.64 19.14
N TRP A 182 12.96 36.53 18.67
CA TRP A 182 11.53 36.45 18.40
C TRP A 182 10.84 35.40 19.26
N GLU A 183 10.01 35.88 20.19
CA GLU A 183 9.21 35.06 21.11
C GLU A 183 7.93 34.57 20.43
N ILE A 184 7.69 33.25 20.45
CA ILE A 184 6.50 32.64 19.83
C ILE A 184 5.77 31.68 20.77
N ALA A 185 6.11 31.70 22.06
CA ALA A 185 5.36 30.92 23.03
C ALA A 185 3.89 31.38 23.08
N HIS A 186 2.97 30.41 23.09
CA HIS A 186 1.53 30.68 23.07
C HIS A 186 1.01 31.48 24.29
N THR A 187 1.77 31.53 25.41
CA THR A 187 1.38 32.28 26.61
C THR A 187 2.58 32.93 27.28
N ALA A 188 2.37 34.06 27.95
CA ALA A 188 3.41 34.76 28.71
C ALA A 188 4.01 33.86 29.81
N ALA A 189 3.19 33.07 30.51
CA ALA A 189 3.67 32.12 31.51
C ALA A 189 4.59 31.05 30.90
N ARG A 190 4.33 30.62 29.67
CA ARG A 190 5.21 29.70 28.94
C ARG A 190 6.50 30.40 28.53
N GLN A 191 6.43 31.65 28.07
CA GLN A 191 7.60 32.44 27.68
C GLN A 191 8.58 32.59 28.84
N VAL A 192 8.08 32.92 30.05
CA VAL A 192 8.90 32.98 31.27
C VAL A 192 9.57 31.64 31.57
N ARG A 193 8.86 30.51 31.42
CA ARG A 193 9.47 29.18 31.60
C ARG A 193 10.55 28.88 30.55
N CYS A 194 10.35 29.28 29.30
CA CYS A 194 11.34 29.11 28.24
C CYS A 194 12.60 29.95 28.52
N GLN A 195 12.44 31.18 29.00
CA GLN A 195 13.55 32.04 29.43
C GLN A 195 14.32 31.41 30.60
N GLN A 196 13.62 30.88 31.61
CA GLN A 196 14.24 30.19 32.76
C GLN A 196 14.93 28.87 32.39
N LYS A 197 14.43 28.16 31.36
CA LYS A 197 14.94 26.85 30.92
C LYS A 197 15.43 26.91 29.47
N ARG A 198 16.36 27.84 29.20
CA ARG A 198 16.89 28.12 27.86
C ARG A 198 17.43 26.87 27.15
N TYR A 199 18.15 26.01 27.86
CA TYR A 199 18.71 24.75 27.33
C TYR A 199 17.68 23.66 26.99
N ARG A 200 16.42 23.77 27.46
CA ARG A 200 15.31 22.86 27.11
C ARG A 200 14.27 23.52 26.21
N SER A 201 14.54 24.73 25.73
CA SER A 201 13.64 25.44 24.82
C SER A 201 13.74 24.85 23.42
N ARG A 202 12.63 24.90 22.68
CA ARG A 202 12.55 24.46 21.28
C ARG A 202 12.57 25.66 20.34
N TYR A 203 13.35 25.54 19.28
CA TYR A 203 13.60 26.58 18.29
C TYR A 203 12.93 26.19 16.97
N PHE A 204 12.24 27.14 16.35
CA PHE A 204 11.57 26.89 15.08
C PHE A 204 12.58 26.80 13.92
N GLU A 205 13.66 27.59 13.98
CA GLU A 205 14.77 27.59 13.02
C GLU A 205 15.37 26.19 12.82
N MET A 206 15.44 25.37 13.87
CA MET A 206 15.92 23.98 13.78
C MET A 206 15.19 23.16 12.71
N LEU A 207 13.88 23.38 12.53
CA LEU A 207 13.13 22.69 11.48
C LEU A 207 13.44 23.25 10.09
N PHE A 208 13.64 24.56 9.99
CA PHE A 208 13.92 25.20 8.71
C PHE A 208 15.25 24.75 8.12
N THR A 209 16.30 24.69 8.94
CA THR A 209 17.63 24.27 8.49
C THR A 209 17.64 22.81 8.04
N VAL A 210 16.86 21.93 8.70
CA VAL A 210 16.85 20.50 8.39
C VAL A 210 15.90 20.14 7.24
N LYS A 211 14.82 20.92 7.02
CA LYS A 211 13.74 20.52 6.09
C LYS A 211 13.26 21.55 5.09
N LEU A 212 13.19 22.82 5.45
CA LEU A 212 12.38 23.80 4.72
C LEU A 212 13.19 24.83 3.92
N TRP A 213 14.53 24.80 3.99
CA TRP A 213 15.37 25.75 3.24
C TRP A 213 15.11 25.69 1.72
N GLY A 214 14.95 24.50 1.15
CA GLY A 214 14.57 24.33 -0.28
C GLY A 214 13.12 24.70 -0.60
N TYR A 215 12.19 24.55 0.35
CA TYR A 215 10.76 24.84 0.15
C TYR A 215 10.43 26.32 0.27
N MET A 216 11.14 27.09 1.11
CA MET A 216 10.98 28.55 1.15
C MET A 216 11.49 29.24 -0.11
N VAL A 217 12.54 28.73 -0.77
CA VAL A 217 12.93 29.27 -2.08
C VAL A 217 11.77 29.15 -3.07
N VAL A 218 11.02 28.04 -3.03
CA VAL A 218 9.85 27.84 -3.89
C VAL A 218 8.65 28.70 -3.46
N LEU A 219 8.41 28.89 -2.16
CA LEU A 219 7.31 29.70 -1.65
C LEU A 219 7.56 31.21 -1.71
N ALA A 220 8.82 31.67 -1.68
CA ALA A 220 9.18 33.06 -1.86
C ALA A 220 9.36 33.45 -3.34
N MET A 221 9.35 32.46 -4.25
CA MET A 221 9.35 32.65 -5.71
C MET A 221 7.95 32.60 -6.34
N CYS A 222 6.89 32.40 -5.53
CA CYS A 222 5.49 32.60 -5.91
C CYS A 222 4.96 33.85 -5.19
#